data_AF-A0A815UZQ4-F1
#
_entry.id   AF-A0A815UZQ4-F1
#
_cell.length_a   1.000
_cell.length_b   1.000
_cell.length_c   1.000
_cell.angle_alpha   90.00
_cell.angle_beta   90.00
_cell.angle_gamma   90.00
#
_symmetry.space_group_name_H-M   'P 1'
#
loop_
_entity.id
_entity.type
_entity.pdbx_description
1 polymer ?
#
loop_
_entity_poly.entity_id
_entity_poly.type
_entity_poly.pdbx_seq_one_letter_code
_entity_poly.pdbx_strand_id
1 'polypeptide(L)'
;EEDVNEETILRTKRWIVILGDPGSGKTSFARWLVHHLAQTLLINGQYSTDYGLLRIPILIRIGEFAEILKEQPSLTLYDYIGKHKWMGKTILDNDSISLNYLSHALQDYIKQGQALIILDGLDEIPVSGQRSKIINIVENFVETYVQTPTGISAFDNPHLNRLFDNLSQSGGNQIIITSRIVGYHAAPLAGPS
;
A
#
# COMPACT_ATOMS: atom_id res chain seq x y z
N GLU A 1 17.42 5.45 22.84
CA GLU A 1 16.23 5.39 21.97
C GLU A 1 16.53 6.31 20.81
N GLU A 2 16.76 5.78 19.61
CA GLU A 2 16.89 6.63 18.43
C GLU A 2 15.50 7.23 18.16
N ASP A 3 15.42 8.56 18.03
CA ASP A 3 14.22 9.23 17.58
C ASP A 3 13.86 8.70 16.18
N VAL A 4 12.93 7.75 16.15
CA VAL A 4 12.41 7.18 14.92
C VAL A 4 11.48 8.23 14.30
N ASN A 5 12.06 9.12 13.50
CA ASN A 5 11.31 10.08 12.69
C ASN A 5 10.47 9.34 11.62
N GLU A 6 9.24 9.77 11.37
CA GLU A 6 8.33 9.23 10.35
C GLU A 6 9.00 9.16 8.98
N GLU A 7 9.79 10.17 8.64
CA GLU A 7 10.58 10.23 7.42
C GLU A 7 11.60 9.09 7.33
N THR A 8 12.28 8.77 8.43
CA THR A 8 13.26 7.66 8.50
C THR A 8 12.58 6.31 8.30
N ILE A 9 11.36 6.11 8.85
CA ILE A 9 10.59 4.88 8.64
C ILE A 9 10.23 4.72 7.17
N LEU A 10 9.67 5.77 6.55
CA LEU A 10 9.29 5.75 5.13
C LEU A 10 10.49 5.52 4.22
N ARG A 11 11.68 5.99 4.61
CA ARG A 11 12.94 5.82 3.89
C ARG A 11 13.64 4.48 4.10
N THR A 12 13.29 3.70 5.13
CA THR A 12 14.01 2.45 5.48
C THR A 12 13.16 1.18 5.47
N LYS A 13 11.83 1.30 5.52
CA LYS A 13 10.91 0.16 5.64
C LYS A 13 10.03 0.02 4.40
N ARG A 14 9.96 -1.20 3.84
CA ARG A 14 9.04 -1.56 2.74
C ARG A 14 7.64 -1.86 3.22
N TRP A 15 7.51 -2.37 4.43
CA TRP A 15 6.26 -2.74 5.04
C TRP A 15 6.11 -2.06 6.39
N ILE A 16 5.05 -1.25 6.50
CA ILE A 16 4.81 -0.38 7.65
C ILE A 16 3.37 -0.61 8.12
N VAL A 17 3.20 -0.83 9.43
CA VAL A 17 1.88 -0.88 10.06
C VAL A 17 1.75 0.32 11.00
N ILE A 18 0.77 1.18 10.74
CA ILE A 18 0.45 2.36 11.55
C ILE A 18 -0.70 2.00 12.48
N LEU A 19 -0.41 1.95 13.78
CA LEU A 19 -1.39 1.69 14.83
C LEU A 19 -1.81 3.00 15.51
N GLY A 20 -3.08 3.09 15.90
CA GLY A 20 -3.56 4.21 16.71
C GLY A 20 -5.03 4.08 17.07
N ASP A 21 -5.51 4.88 18.01
CA ASP A 21 -6.89 4.83 18.48
C ASP A 21 -7.92 5.31 17.44
N PRO A 22 -9.21 4.98 17.61
CA PRO A 22 -10.28 5.60 16.84
C PRO A 22 -10.17 7.13 16.89
N GLY A 23 -10.30 7.80 15.74
CA GLY A 23 -10.18 9.26 15.67
C GLY A 23 -8.75 9.80 15.68
N SER A 24 -7.71 8.96 15.76
CA SER A 24 -6.30 9.40 15.77
C SER A 24 -5.76 9.98 14.45
N GLY A 25 -6.62 10.14 13.43
CA GLY A 25 -6.22 10.74 12.15
C GLY A 25 -5.56 9.82 11.11
N LYS A 26 -5.46 8.50 11.33
CA LYS A 26 -4.82 7.54 10.38
C LYS A 26 -5.31 7.66 8.93
N THR A 27 -6.63 7.62 8.72
CA THR A 27 -7.22 7.81 7.37
C THR A 27 -6.91 9.20 6.80
N SER A 28 -6.88 10.24 7.65
CA SER A 28 -6.49 11.59 7.22
C SER A 28 -5.04 11.65 6.78
N PHE A 29 -4.14 11.01 7.53
CA PHE A 29 -2.72 10.89 7.16
C PHE A 29 -2.54 10.13 5.83
N ALA A 30 -3.18 8.97 5.67
CA ALA A 30 -3.13 8.20 4.44
C ALA A 30 -3.57 9.03 3.21
N ARG A 31 -4.66 9.80 3.35
CA ARG A 31 -5.15 10.71 2.30
C ARG A 31 -4.21 11.86 2.02
N TRP A 32 -3.69 12.50 3.08
CA TRP A 32 -2.73 13.59 2.97
C TRP A 32 -1.47 13.11 2.24
N LEU A 33 -0.95 11.93 2.58
CA LEU A 33 0.23 11.35 1.96
C LEU A 33 0.02 11.10 0.46
N VAL A 34 -1.11 10.48 0.07
CA VAL A 34 -1.45 10.27 -1.34
C VAL A 34 -1.55 11.59 -2.09
N HIS A 35 -2.22 12.58 -1.50
CA HIS A 35 -2.38 13.90 -2.11
C HIS A 35 -1.03 14.60 -2.30
N HIS A 36 -0.18 14.58 -1.27
CA HIS A 36 1.16 15.18 -1.30
C HIS A 36 2.06 14.54 -2.36
N LEU A 37 2.08 13.21 -2.44
CA LEU A 37 2.86 12.47 -3.44
C LEU A 37 2.32 12.70 -4.86
N ALA A 38 1.01 12.69 -5.06
CA ALA A 38 0.38 12.95 -6.36
C ALA A 38 0.66 14.38 -6.84
N GLN A 39 0.59 15.38 -5.96
CA GLN A 39 0.96 16.76 -6.32
C GLN A 39 2.44 16.86 -6.70
N THR A 40 3.32 16.18 -5.96
CA THR A 40 4.75 16.19 -6.25
C THR A 40 5.06 15.57 -7.62
N LEU A 41 4.39 14.45 -7.96
CA LEU A 41 4.47 13.82 -9.29
C LEU A 41 4.03 14.77 -10.41
N LEU A 42 2.90 15.46 -10.23
CA LEU A 42 2.29 16.31 -11.26
C LEU A 42 3.04 17.64 -11.48
N ILE A 43 3.50 18.27 -10.41
CA ILE A 43 4.04 19.64 -10.46
C ILE A 43 5.52 19.64 -10.81
N ASN A 44 6.30 18.74 -10.21
CA ASN A 44 7.76 18.84 -10.27
C ASN A 44 8.37 17.99 -11.39
N GLY A 45 7.62 17.02 -11.95
CA GLY A 45 8.18 16.01 -12.85
C GLY A 45 9.37 15.26 -12.24
N GLN A 46 9.56 15.36 -10.92
CA GLN A 46 10.69 14.81 -10.18
C GLN A 46 10.38 13.35 -9.87
N TYR A 47 11.28 12.46 -10.27
CA TYR A 47 11.18 11.02 -10.00
C TYR A 47 11.74 10.63 -8.63
N SER A 48 12.11 11.62 -7.80
CA SER A 48 12.61 11.43 -6.44
C SER A 48 12.11 12.54 -5.53
N THR A 49 11.79 12.18 -4.29
CA THR A 49 11.52 13.12 -3.19
C THR A 49 12.57 12.95 -2.12
N ASP A 50 12.51 13.76 -1.05
CA ASP A 50 13.25 13.49 0.16
C ASP A 50 13.04 12.01 0.56
N TYR A 51 11.83 11.47 0.52
CA TYR A 51 11.55 10.06 0.88
C TYR A 51 12.12 8.96 -0.05
N GLY A 52 12.89 9.30 -1.09
CA GLY A 52 13.50 8.37 -2.04
C GLY A 52 12.88 8.44 -3.43
N LEU A 53 13.08 7.39 -4.26
CA LEU A 53 12.43 7.30 -5.57
C LEU A 53 10.91 7.39 -5.43
N LEU A 54 10.30 8.25 -6.22
CA LEU A 54 8.90 8.59 -6.10
C LEU A 54 8.04 7.44 -6.63
N ARG A 55 7.18 6.91 -5.77
CA ARG A 55 6.26 5.81 -6.06
C ARG A 55 4.87 6.34 -6.36
N ILE A 56 4.15 5.71 -7.29
CA ILE A 56 2.74 6.01 -7.54
C ILE A 56 1.93 5.59 -6.30
N PRO A 57 1.23 6.51 -5.62
CA PRO A 57 0.44 6.17 -4.45
C PRO A 57 -0.89 5.52 -4.88
N ILE A 58 -1.21 4.36 -4.27
CA ILE A 58 -2.45 3.61 -4.50
C ILE A 58 -3.10 3.38 -3.13
N LEU A 59 -4.25 4.02 -2.90
CA LEU A 59 -4.95 3.98 -1.62
C LEU A 59 -6.22 3.12 -1.69
N ILE A 60 -6.30 2.09 -0.85
CA ILE A 60 -7.39 1.11 -0.85
C ILE A 60 -8.00 1.04 0.55
N ARG A 61 -9.32 1.16 0.66
CA ARG A 61 -10.04 0.84 1.89
C ARG A 61 -10.23 -0.67 2.00
N ILE A 62 -9.71 -1.27 3.07
CA ILE A 62 -9.82 -2.72 3.29
C ILE A 62 -11.29 -3.12 3.45
N GLY A 63 -12.11 -2.30 4.11
CA GLY A 63 -13.56 -2.53 4.23
C GLY A 63 -14.27 -2.68 2.89
N GLU A 64 -13.97 -1.80 1.91
CA GLU A 64 -14.60 -1.87 0.59
C GLU A 64 -14.13 -3.10 -0.22
N PHE A 65 -12.84 -3.45 -0.12
CA PHE A 65 -12.33 -4.68 -0.70
C PHE A 65 -13.02 -5.92 -0.09
N ALA A 66 -13.20 -5.93 1.23
CA ALA A 66 -13.82 -7.05 1.92
C ALA A 66 -15.29 -7.27 1.54
N GLU A 67 -16.05 -6.22 1.25
CA GLU A 67 -17.41 -6.35 0.72
C GLU A 67 -17.42 -7.01 -0.66
N ILE A 68 -16.56 -6.56 -1.58
CA ILE A 68 -16.46 -7.17 -2.92
C ILE A 68 -16.00 -8.63 -2.85
N LEU A 69 -15.11 -8.96 -1.91
CA LEU A 69 -14.62 -10.34 -1.72
C LEU A 69 -15.73 -11.30 -1.26
N LYS A 70 -16.82 -10.81 -0.65
CA LYS A 70 -18.00 -11.65 -0.33
C LYS A 70 -18.70 -12.11 -1.60
N GLU A 71 -18.81 -11.23 -2.59
CA GLU A 71 -19.45 -11.49 -3.88
C GLU A 71 -18.53 -12.24 -4.84
N GLN A 72 -17.22 -11.99 -4.76
CA GLN A 72 -16.20 -12.58 -5.62
C GLN A 72 -15.09 -13.25 -4.79
N PRO A 73 -15.32 -14.47 -4.26
CA PRO A 73 -14.42 -15.09 -3.28
C PRO A 73 -13.01 -15.41 -3.78
N SER A 74 -12.81 -15.48 -5.10
CA SER A 74 -11.52 -15.74 -5.74
C SER A 74 -10.77 -14.46 -6.15
N LEU A 75 -11.33 -13.28 -5.91
CA LEU A 75 -10.71 -12.01 -6.27
C LEU A 75 -9.42 -11.79 -5.45
N THR A 76 -8.31 -11.54 -6.14
CA THR A 76 -7.06 -11.18 -5.47
C THR A 76 -7.01 -9.67 -5.19
N LEU A 77 -6.16 -9.25 -4.24
CA LEU A 77 -5.93 -7.82 -4.01
C LEU A 77 -5.32 -7.13 -5.24
N TYR A 78 -4.47 -7.83 -6.00
CA TYR A 78 -3.87 -7.33 -7.23
C TYR A 78 -4.93 -7.08 -8.33
N ASP A 79 -5.90 -7.98 -8.49
CA ASP A 79 -7.00 -7.84 -9.46
C ASP A 79 -7.97 -6.69 -9.13
N TYR A 80 -7.99 -6.27 -7.86
CA TYR A 80 -8.80 -5.17 -7.35
C TYR A 80 -8.14 -3.79 -7.55
N ILE A 81 -6.84 -3.74 -7.81
CA ILE A 81 -6.11 -2.48 -8.10
C ILE A 81 -6.73 -1.76 -9.29
N GLY A 82 -6.94 -0.44 -9.15
CA GLY A 82 -7.59 0.42 -10.15
C GLY A 82 -9.11 0.28 -10.28
N LYS A 83 -9.71 -0.71 -9.62
CA LYS A 83 -11.18 -0.90 -9.54
C LYS A 83 -11.76 -0.48 -8.19
N HIS A 84 -10.88 -0.17 -7.22
CA HIS A 84 -11.29 0.25 -5.89
C HIS A 84 -12.03 1.59 -5.94
N LYS A 85 -12.95 1.73 -5.00
CA LYS A 85 -13.68 2.98 -4.78
C LYS A 85 -13.01 3.74 -3.64
N TRP A 86 -13.45 4.96 -3.45
CA TRP A 86 -13.18 5.71 -2.24
C TRP A 86 -14.47 6.31 -1.70
N MET A 87 -14.96 5.78 -0.58
CA MET A 87 -16.25 6.18 0.01
C MET A 87 -17.39 6.06 -1.00
N GLY A 88 -17.38 4.96 -1.75
CA GLY A 88 -18.37 4.69 -2.81
C GLY A 88 -18.18 5.46 -4.12
N LYS A 89 -17.21 6.37 -4.22
CA LYS A 89 -16.90 7.08 -5.47
C LYS A 89 -15.86 6.34 -6.29
N THR A 90 -16.03 6.29 -7.61
CA THR A 90 -15.02 5.77 -8.52
C THR A 90 -13.83 6.72 -8.60
N ILE A 91 -12.65 6.19 -8.94
CA ILE A 91 -11.44 7.01 -9.13
C ILE A 91 -11.58 7.90 -10.39
N LEU A 92 -12.29 7.40 -11.39
CA LEU A 92 -12.57 8.10 -12.62
C LEU A 92 -14.00 8.62 -12.60
N ASP A 93 -14.13 9.94 -12.77
CA ASP A 93 -15.41 10.64 -12.95
C ASP A 93 -15.67 11.00 -14.43
N ASN A 94 -14.76 10.62 -15.34
CA ASN A 94 -14.78 10.99 -16.75
C ASN A 94 -14.62 9.76 -17.65
N ASP A 95 -15.54 9.59 -18.60
CA ASP A 95 -15.58 8.48 -19.56
C ASP A 95 -14.38 8.40 -20.53
N SER A 96 -13.55 9.45 -20.58
CA SER A 96 -12.36 9.51 -21.44
C SER A 96 -11.28 8.48 -21.10
N ILE A 97 -11.26 7.95 -19.87
CA ILE A 97 -10.33 6.92 -19.45
C ILE A 97 -11.13 5.68 -19.04
N SER A 98 -10.85 4.55 -19.68
CA SER A 98 -11.41 3.26 -19.28
C SER A 98 -10.85 2.83 -17.92
N LEU A 99 -11.71 2.35 -17.03
CA LEU A 99 -11.31 1.70 -15.77
C LEU A 99 -10.29 0.57 -16.00
N ASN A 100 -10.39 -0.16 -17.12
CA ASN A 100 -9.45 -1.21 -17.46
C ASN A 100 -8.07 -0.65 -17.78
N TYR A 101 -7.99 0.50 -18.47
CA TYR A 101 -6.71 1.15 -18.76
C TYR A 101 -6.03 1.59 -17.47
N LEU A 102 -6.76 2.26 -16.56
CA LEU A 102 -6.23 2.66 -15.26
C LEU A 102 -5.75 1.45 -14.45
N SER A 103 -6.55 0.38 -14.42
CA SER A 103 -6.20 -0.85 -13.69
C SER A 103 -4.90 -1.46 -14.20
N HIS A 104 -4.75 -1.62 -15.52
CA HIS A 104 -3.51 -2.14 -16.11
C HIS A 104 -2.32 -1.22 -15.82
N ALA A 105 -2.48 0.10 -15.96
CA ALA A 105 -1.40 1.05 -15.70
C ALA A 105 -0.90 0.97 -14.25
N LEU A 106 -1.80 0.96 -13.26
CA LEU A 106 -1.43 0.83 -11.85
C LEU A 106 -0.79 -0.53 -11.52
N GLN A 107 -1.31 -1.59 -12.13
CA GLN A 107 -0.75 -2.94 -12.03
C GLN A 107 0.68 -3.02 -12.62
N ASP A 108 0.93 -2.33 -13.72
CA ASP A 108 2.26 -2.26 -14.33
C ASP A 108 3.25 -1.49 -13.44
N TYR A 109 2.82 -0.40 -12.78
CA TYR A 109 3.66 0.28 -11.78
C TYR A 109 4.01 -0.63 -10.60
N ILE A 110 3.09 -1.48 -10.15
CA ILE A 110 3.38 -2.49 -9.12
C ILE A 110 4.41 -3.49 -9.65
N LYS A 111 4.24 -4.02 -10.86
CA LYS A 111 5.21 -4.95 -11.48
C LYS A 111 6.58 -4.33 -11.76
N GLN A 112 6.68 -3.01 -11.82
CA GLN A 112 7.93 -2.29 -11.99
C GLN A 112 8.60 -1.91 -10.66
N GLY A 113 7.98 -2.24 -9.52
CA GLY A 113 8.50 -1.83 -8.22
C GLY A 113 8.40 -0.33 -8.01
N GLN A 114 7.36 0.32 -8.51
CA GLN A 114 7.20 1.77 -8.51
C GLN A 114 5.92 2.21 -7.80
N ALA A 115 5.31 1.35 -6.99
CA ALA A 115 4.06 1.64 -6.29
C ALA A 115 4.22 1.76 -4.77
N LEU A 116 3.52 2.74 -4.19
CA LEU A 116 3.26 2.82 -2.75
C LEU A 116 1.80 2.41 -2.54
N ILE A 117 1.59 1.22 -1.99
CA ILE A 117 0.28 0.69 -1.68
C ILE A 117 -0.09 1.12 -0.25
N ILE A 118 -1.28 1.67 -0.06
CA ILE A 118 -1.78 2.06 1.26
C ILE A 118 -3.08 1.33 1.49
N LEU A 119 -3.11 0.46 2.50
CA LEU A 119 -4.31 -0.27 2.90
C LEU A 119 -4.86 0.35 4.18
N ASP A 120 -5.99 1.05 4.05
CA ASP A 120 -6.60 1.79 5.15
C ASP A 120 -7.70 0.96 5.84
N GLY A 121 -7.63 0.87 7.17
CA GLY A 121 -8.71 0.35 8.01
C GLY A 121 -8.73 -1.17 8.18
N LEU A 122 -7.60 -1.82 8.47
CA LEU A 122 -7.56 -3.28 8.66
C LEU A 122 -8.43 -3.74 9.85
N ASP A 123 -8.61 -2.89 10.87
CA ASP A 123 -9.48 -3.14 12.02
C ASP A 123 -10.98 -3.08 11.68
N GLU A 124 -11.37 -2.47 10.55
CA GLU A 124 -12.78 -2.35 10.16
C GLU A 124 -13.40 -3.70 9.78
N ILE A 125 -12.58 -4.74 9.59
CA ILE A 125 -13.03 -6.08 9.27
C ILE A 125 -13.44 -6.83 10.55
N PRO A 126 -14.72 -7.24 10.69
CA PRO A 126 -15.20 -7.96 11.86
C PRO A 126 -14.40 -9.23 12.12
N VAL A 127 -14.12 -9.50 13.40
CA VAL A 127 -13.40 -10.70 13.87
C VAL A 127 -14.28 -11.95 13.64
N SER A 128 -14.20 -12.47 12.43
CA SER A 128 -14.89 -13.66 11.92
C SER A 128 -13.94 -14.37 10.95
N GLY A 129 -14.33 -15.52 10.37
CA GLY A 129 -13.53 -16.20 9.35
C GLY A 129 -13.13 -15.31 8.16
N GLN A 130 -13.85 -14.21 7.92
CA GLN A 130 -13.53 -13.22 6.90
C GLN A 130 -12.23 -12.45 7.20
N ARG A 131 -11.92 -12.16 8.47
CA ARG A 131 -10.71 -11.41 8.86
C ARG A 131 -9.44 -12.17 8.54
N SER A 132 -9.38 -13.46 8.91
CA SER A 132 -8.23 -14.32 8.59
C SER A 132 -8.02 -14.44 7.08
N LYS A 133 -9.10 -14.54 6.30
CA LYS A 133 -9.00 -14.56 4.83
C LYS A 133 -8.39 -13.27 4.28
N ILE A 134 -8.83 -12.11 4.76
CA ILE A 134 -8.27 -10.81 4.35
C ILE A 134 -6.80 -10.68 4.75
N ILE A 135 -6.46 -11.07 5.98
CA ILE A 135 -5.07 -11.08 6.47
C ILE A 135 -4.19 -11.93 5.54
N ASN A 136 -4.58 -13.17 5.24
CA ASN A 136 -3.83 -14.04 4.35
C ASN A 136 -3.68 -13.44 2.93
N ILE A 137 -4.72 -12.78 2.40
CA ILE A 137 -4.64 -12.11 1.09
C ILE A 137 -3.62 -10.96 1.14
N VAL A 138 -3.62 -10.17 2.20
CA VAL A 138 -2.68 -9.06 2.39
C VAL A 138 -1.25 -9.58 2.54
N GLU A 139 -1.03 -10.60 3.38
CA GLU A 139 0.29 -11.21 3.59
C GLU A 139 0.84 -11.79 2.28
N ASN A 140 0.03 -12.57 1.55
CA ASN A 140 0.41 -13.09 0.23
C ASN A 140 0.75 -11.97 -0.77
N PHE A 141 0.02 -10.84 -0.73
CA PHE A 141 0.32 -9.69 -1.57
C PHE A 141 1.66 -9.04 -1.19
N VAL A 142 1.94 -8.87 0.11
CA VAL A 142 3.20 -8.32 0.62
C VAL A 142 4.37 -9.19 0.17
N GLU A 143 4.27 -10.51 0.38
CA GLU A 143 5.32 -11.47 0.00
C GLU A 143 5.56 -11.48 -1.50
N THR A 144 4.49 -11.43 -2.30
CA THR A 144 4.59 -11.46 -3.77
C THR A 144 5.16 -10.16 -4.33
N TYR A 145 4.67 -9.00 -3.88
CA TYR A 145 4.89 -7.71 -4.57
C TYR A 145 5.80 -6.73 -3.84
N VAL A 146 5.97 -6.83 -2.52
CA VAL A 146 6.61 -5.76 -1.73
C VAL A 146 7.95 -6.18 -1.18
N GLN A 147 8.01 -7.30 -0.47
CA GLN A 147 9.22 -7.74 0.20
C GLN A 147 9.15 -9.24 0.43
N THR A 148 10.18 -9.96 0.00
CA THR A 148 10.37 -11.36 0.38
C THR A 148 11.08 -11.45 1.75
N PRO A 149 11.10 -12.61 2.41
CA PRO A 149 11.79 -12.81 3.68
C PRO A 149 13.27 -12.40 3.67
N THR A 150 13.91 -12.48 2.49
CA THR A 150 15.30 -12.08 2.27
C THR A 150 15.50 -10.56 2.15
N GLY A 151 14.43 -9.78 2.25
CA GLY A 151 14.45 -8.32 2.15
C GLY A 151 14.43 -7.78 0.73
N ILE A 152 14.54 -8.64 -0.28
CA ILE A 152 14.60 -8.27 -1.69
C ILE A 152 13.31 -8.70 -2.39
N SER A 153 12.56 -7.75 -2.96
CA SER A 153 11.42 -8.05 -3.81
C SER A 153 11.89 -8.52 -5.19
N ALA A 154 11.10 -9.38 -5.84
CA ALA A 154 11.31 -9.71 -7.26
C ALA A 154 11.22 -8.47 -8.18
N PHE A 155 10.63 -7.40 -7.66
CA PHE A 155 10.42 -6.13 -8.37
C PHE A 155 11.42 -5.04 -7.95
N ASP A 156 12.45 -5.38 -7.18
CA ASP A 156 13.53 -4.44 -6.89
C ASP A 156 14.45 -4.30 -8.11
N ASN A 157 14.96 -3.09 -8.34
CA ASN A 157 15.94 -2.86 -9.41
C ASN A 157 17.34 -3.25 -8.91
N PRO A 158 17.96 -4.32 -9.46
CA PRO A 158 19.25 -4.82 -8.95
C PRO A 158 20.40 -3.83 -9.11
N HIS A 159 20.32 -2.93 -10.09
CA HIS A 159 21.33 -1.91 -10.33
C HIS A 159 21.24 -0.78 -9.31
N LEU A 160 20.03 -0.37 -8.95
CA LEU A 160 19.81 0.66 -7.94
C LEU A 160 20.07 0.12 -6.52
N ASN A 161 19.83 -1.17 -6.26
CA ASN A 161 20.14 -1.82 -4.98
C ASN A 161 21.63 -1.75 -4.60
N ARG A 162 22.53 -1.56 -5.58
CA ARG A 162 23.98 -1.42 -5.35
C ARG A 162 24.43 0.02 -5.14
N LEU A 163 23.57 1.00 -5.44
CA LEU A 163 23.90 2.43 -5.42
C LEU A 163 23.39 3.13 -4.15
N PHE A 164 22.47 2.53 -3.41
CA PHE A 164 21.89 3.12 -2.21
C PHE A 164 22.05 2.21 -1.00
N ASP A 165 22.42 2.80 0.14
CA ASP A 165 22.63 2.07 1.40
C ASP A 165 21.33 1.56 2.04
N ASN A 166 20.17 2.13 1.65
CA ASN A 166 18.86 1.79 2.19
C ASN A 166 17.94 1.15 1.13
N LEU A 167 17.27 0.05 1.51
CA LEU A 167 16.39 -0.73 0.62
C LEU A 167 15.29 0.12 -0.03
N SER A 168 14.72 1.13 0.64
CA SER A 168 13.66 1.97 0.06
C SER A 168 14.17 3.08 -0.85
N GLN A 169 15.48 3.35 -0.86
CA GLN A 169 16.09 4.31 -1.78
C GLN A 169 16.39 3.69 -3.15
N SER A 170 16.53 2.36 -3.22
CA SER A 170 16.86 1.64 -4.44
C SER A 170 15.70 1.35 -5.40
N GLY A 171 14.48 1.84 -5.15
CA GLY A 171 13.31 1.57 -5.99
C GLY A 171 12.33 0.65 -5.28
N GLY A 172 11.69 -0.32 -5.94
CA GLY A 172 10.80 -1.34 -5.37
C GLY A 172 9.46 -0.84 -4.79
N ASN A 173 8.48 -1.73 -4.62
CA ASN A 173 7.20 -1.36 -4.02
C ASN A 173 7.33 -1.11 -2.51
N GLN A 174 6.38 -0.35 -1.96
CA GLN A 174 6.24 -0.12 -0.53
C GLN A 174 4.77 -0.28 -0.15
N ILE A 175 4.50 -0.69 1.09
CA ILE A 175 3.15 -0.83 1.62
C ILE A 175 3.02 -0.24 3.03
N ILE A 176 1.95 0.53 3.23
CA ILE A 176 1.53 1.08 4.52
C ILE A 176 0.16 0.52 4.84
N ILE A 177 -0.03 0.02 6.05
CA ILE A 177 -1.29 -0.55 6.52
C ILE A 177 -1.72 0.19 7.79
N THR A 178 -2.96 0.67 7.84
CA THR A 178 -3.48 1.33 9.04
C THR A 178 -4.39 0.36 9.82
N SER A 179 -4.29 0.39 11.15
CA SER A 179 -5.18 -0.39 12.02
C SER A 179 -5.37 0.25 13.39
N ARG A 180 -6.45 -0.09 14.09
CA ARG A 180 -6.60 0.19 15.53
C ARG A 180 -5.74 -0.72 16.38
N ILE A 181 -5.17 -0.18 17.45
CA ILE A 181 -4.33 -0.94 18.38
C ILE A 181 -5.10 -2.11 19.02
N VAL A 182 -6.33 -1.86 19.50
CA VAL A 182 -7.16 -2.87 20.19
C VAL A 182 -7.58 -4.02 19.26
N GLY A 183 -7.81 -3.74 17.98
CA GLY A 183 -8.22 -4.76 16.99
C GLY A 183 -7.06 -5.50 16.33
N TYR A 184 -5.86 -4.91 16.33
CA TYR A 184 -4.70 -5.47 15.65
C TYR A 184 -4.14 -6.71 16.38
N HIS A 185 -4.03 -6.68 17.70
CA HIS A 185 -3.43 -7.77 18.47
C HIS A 185 -4.22 -9.10 18.43
N ALA A 186 -5.50 -9.07 18.06
CA ALA A 186 -6.32 -10.27 17.95
C ALA A 186 -5.91 -11.16 16.75
N ALA A 187 -5.35 -10.56 15.71
CA ALA A 187 -4.79 -11.24 14.55
C ALA A 187 -3.81 -10.27 13.87
N PRO A 188 -2.58 -10.13 14.41
CA PRO A 188 -1.58 -9.25 13.82
C PRO A 188 -1.13 -9.82 12.48
N LEU A 189 -0.72 -8.94 11.57
CA LEU A 189 -0.05 -9.37 10.35
C LEU A 189 1.29 -10.00 10.74
N ALA A 190 1.45 -11.28 10.43
CA ALA A 190 2.76 -11.92 10.44
C ALA A 190 3.53 -11.37 9.25
N GLY A 191 4.77 -11.00 9.43
CA GLY A 191 5.54 -10.42 8.34
C GLY A 191 5.84 -11.34 7.19
N PRO A 192 6.49 -10.81 6.14
CA PRO A 192 7.18 -11.67 5.20
C PRO A 192 8.11 -12.58 6.03
N SER A 193 7.89 -13.90 5.88
CA SER A 193 8.34 -14.97 6.79
C SER A 193 9.74 -15.47 6.51
#